data_AF-A0A1V6H1H1-F1
#
_entry.id   AF-A0A1V6H1H1-F1
#
_cell.length_a   1.000
_cell.length_b   1.000
_cell.length_c   1.000
_cell.angle_alpha   90.00
_cell.angle_beta   90.00
_cell.angle_gamma   90.00
#
_symmetry.space_group_name_H-M   'P 1'
#
loop_
_entity.id
_entity.type
_entity.pdbx_description
1 polymer ?
#
loop_
_entity_poly.entity_id
_entity_poly.type
_entity_poly.pdbx_seq_one_letter_code
_entity_poly.pdbx_strand_id
1 'polypeptide(L)'
;MTSAIKYGCFYVFLGVSLLAFFLYVYPRYEYDQKASDIAIGFEQAYTGDISGLFTVTPIQNTGLKGERVVFVYDFSVVPEANLERTLKGRAGEKVIFFERPYPALKPETLASLLDRYGIVAGFLELNPVSNFMRKVLLARSKSGREGTFRVHTIKPAEVTNLRLTYEMVLRRWLRAREERSIDFFWVQPLPSSLEVSYDEYGVTLLRLFHTTGSLSPVPVSMNVFFKIMLAIGSFGLIIFYSPVIAIACAVFLSIYGIFNGFADTWLYLAGLTGTFGITGVFREMRKLEFNTSLKYIATIIFALFLGVTVNALSYSHESVTGLLQPHGVKLLTFYLPMLVFIREFISYGLQGLKSRLHWSDFVLVIGLVLAILYSLLRSGNDAFVTNFERQLRDSLEMLLGVRPRFRELIGIPALWLYFRDKHHGFGRYAFIIPVLGVIGLCSIVNAFQHVHTPITIIFLRELLGIVIGTAAGMLIGVFLPAREEGESV
;
A
#
# COMPACT_ATOMS: atom_id res chain seq x y z
N MET A 1 24.58 -22.74 14.01
CA MET A 1 23.25 -23.34 13.76
C MET A 1 23.43 -24.47 12.77
N THR A 2 22.98 -25.68 13.08
CA THR A 2 23.08 -26.83 12.15
C THR A 2 22.15 -26.61 10.95
N SER A 3 22.48 -27.23 9.81
CA SER A 3 21.66 -27.15 8.58
C SER A 3 20.22 -27.59 8.84
N ALA A 4 20.03 -28.66 9.63
CA ALA A 4 18.72 -29.18 10.01
C ALA A 4 17.84 -28.12 10.72
N ILE A 5 18.40 -27.38 11.68
CA ILE A 5 17.66 -26.34 12.40
C ILE A 5 17.29 -25.19 11.45
N LYS A 6 18.22 -24.76 10.60
CA LYS A 6 18.00 -23.69 9.62
C LYS A 6 16.79 -23.98 8.73
N TYR A 7 16.79 -25.15 8.09
CA TYR A 7 15.71 -25.53 7.17
C TYR A 7 14.43 -25.90 7.91
N GLY A 8 14.52 -26.44 9.13
CA GLY A 8 13.36 -26.62 10.01
C GLY A 8 12.59 -25.31 10.23
N CYS A 9 13.28 -24.20 10.55
CA CYS A 9 12.65 -22.89 10.69
C CYS A 9 11.98 -22.40 9.39
N PHE A 10 12.55 -22.71 8.23
CA PHE A 10 11.95 -22.40 6.93
C PHE A 10 10.68 -23.21 6.66
N TYR A 11 10.68 -24.51 6.97
CA TYR A 11 9.49 -25.36 6.81
C TYR A 11 8.36 -24.95 7.75
N VAL A 12 8.66 -24.49 8.97
CA VAL A 12 7.67 -23.88 9.87
C VAL A 12 7.03 -22.66 9.22
N PHE A 13 7.83 -21.75 8.66
CA PHE A 13 7.29 -20.61 7.90
C PHE A 13 6.42 -21.05 6.73
N LEU A 14 6.89 -22.01 5.91
CA LEU A 14 6.15 -22.49 4.74
C LEU A 14 4.79 -23.07 5.14
N GLY A 15 4.75 -23.91 6.19
CA GLY A 15 3.49 -24.47 6.70
C GLY A 15 2.53 -23.39 7.19
N VAL A 16 3.01 -22.40 7.94
CA VAL A 16 2.20 -21.26 8.42
C VAL A 16 1.73 -20.38 7.26
N SER A 17 2.57 -20.13 6.27
CA SER A 17 2.22 -19.30 5.11
C SER A 17 1.19 -19.98 4.20
N LEU A 18 1.28 -21.31 4.05
CA LEU A 18 0.28 -22.10 3.36
C LEU A 18 -1.05 -22.12 4.12
N LEU A 19 -1.01 -22.28 5.45
CA LEU A 19 -2.17 -22.13 6.30
C LEU A 19 -2.80 -20.74 6.14
N ALA A 20 -1.97 -19.69 6.07
CA ALA A 20 -2.46 -18.34 5.85
C ALA A 20 -3.17 -18.19 4.52
N PHE A 21 -2.65 -18.78 3.45
CA PHE A 21 -3.34 -18.77 2.16
C PHE A 21 -4.76 -19.33 2.27
N PHE A 22 -4.97 -20.46 2.97
CA PHE A 22 -6.29 -21.08 3.09
C PHE A 22 -7.20 -20.42 4.14
N LEU A 23 -6.66 -20.00 5.28
CA LEU A 23 -7.45 -19.46 6.40
C LEU A 23 -7.65 -17.94 6.35
N TYR A 24 -6.84 -17.21 5.59
CA TYR A 24 -6.91 -15.74 5.54
C TYR A 24 -7.50 -15.21 4.24
N VAL A 25 -7.12 -15.76 3.08
CA VAL A 25 -7.46 -15.15 1.78
C VAL A 25 -8.97 -15.10 1.55
N TYR A 26 -9.69 -16.19 1.83
CA TYR A 26 -11.13 -16.24 1.62
C TYR A 26 -11.91 -15.35 2.61
N PRO A 27 -11.69 -15.41 3.95
CA PRO A 27 -12.32 -14.45 4.87
C PRO A 27 -11.99 -13.00 4.55
N ARG A 28 -10.77 -12.72 4.07
CA ARG A 28 -10.39 -11.38 3.64
C ARG A 28 -11.16 -10.94 2.39
N TYR A 29 -11.34 -11.83 1.43
CA TYR A 29 -12.16 -11.58 0.26
C TYR A 29 -13.62 -11.29 0.64
N GLU A 30 -14.23 -12.06 1.54
CA GLU A 30 -15.59 -11.78 2.02
C GLU A 30 -15.69 -10.42 2.72
N TYR A 31 -14.68 -10.05 3.50
CA TYR A 31 -14.59 -8.72 4.08
C TYR A 31 -14.56 -7.64 3.00
N ASP A 32 -13.69 -7.78 1.98
CA ASP A 32 -13.56 -6.81 0.90
C ASP A 32 -14.85 -6.67 0.09
N GLN A 33 -15.61 -7.76 -0.09
CA GLN A 33 -16.92 -7.74 -0.74
C GLN A 33 -17.99 -7.05 0.10
N LYS A 34 -18.00 -7.25 1.42
CA LYS A 34 -18.93 -6.53 2.30
C LYS A 34 -18.59 -5.06 2.42
N ALA A 35 -17.29 -4.75 2.42
CA ALA A 35 -16.79 -3.38 2.34
C ALA A 35 -16.85 -2.83 0.91
N SER A 36 -17.48 -3.55 -0.05
CA SER A 36 -17.57 -3.15 -1.45
C SER A 36 -18.59 -2.03 -1.70
N ASP A 37 -19.61 -1.95 -0.84
CA ASP A 37 -20.66 -0.94 -0.90
C ASP A 37 -20.15 0.43 -0.45
N ILE A 38 -20.67 1.49 -1.04
CA ILE A 38 -20.26 2.88 -0.75
C ILE A 38 -21.44 3.73 -0.29
N ALA A 39 -21.24 4.53 0.75
CA ALA A 39 -22.19 5.59 1.08
C ALA A 39 -21.81 6.87 0.32
N ILE A 40 -22.76 7.49 -0.37
CA ILE A 40 -22.53 8.70 -1.16
C ILE A 40 -23.33 9.85 -0.56
N GLY A 41 -22.64 10.97 -0.32
CA GLY A 41 -23.25 12.19 0.19
C GLY A 41 -22.98 13.40 -0.70
N PHE A 42 -24.04 14.18 -0.91
CA PHE A 42 -24.04 15.37 -1.75
C PHE A 42 -24.08 16.64 -0.90
N GLU A 43 -23.35 17.66 -1.32
CA GLU A 43 -23.26 18.96 -0.62
C GLU A 43 -24.45 19.87 -0.93
N GLN A 44 -24.99 19.78 -2.15
CA GLN A 44 -26.20 20.50 -2.55
C GLN A 44 -27.40 19.57 -2.55
N ALA A 45 -28.59 20.12 -2.29
CA ALA A 45 -29.84 19.38 -2.34
C ALA A 45 -30.00 18.77 -3.74
N TYR A 46 -29.91 17.45 -3.80
CA TYR A 46 -30.08 16.69 -5.03
C TYR A 46 -31.57 16.65 -5.34
N THR A 47 -31.97 17.09 -6.54
CA THR A 47 -33.39 17.25 -6.92
C THR A 47 -34.09 15.93 -7.18
N GLY A 48 -33.35 14.82 -7.29
CA GLY A 48 -33.91 13.48 -7.38
C GLY A 48 -34.40 12.96 -6.03
N ASP A 49 -35.67 12.55 -5.98
CA ASP A 49 -36.29 11.84 -4.87
C ASP A 49 -35.61 10.46 -4.72
N ILE A 50 -34.48 10.41 -4.02
CA ILE A 50 -33.68 9.19 -3.87
C ILE A 50 -33.59 8.83 -2.38
N SER A 51 -34.48 7.92 -1.98
CA SER A 51 -34.42 7.21 -0.72
C SER A 51 -33.12 6.40 -0.62
N GLY A 52 -32.07 6.97 -0.02
CA GLY A 52 -30.82 6.22 0.21
C GLY A 52 -29.55 7.05 0.38
N LEU A 53 -29.54 8.30 -0.09
CA LEU A 53 -28.34 9.14 -0.14
C LEU A 53 -28.12 9.95 1.13
N PHE A 54 -26.86 10.34 1.35
CA PHE A 54 -26.48 11.20 2.47
C PHE A 54 -26.52 12.67 2.06
N THR A 55 -26.83 13.53 3.02
CA THR A 55 -26.65 14.98 2.88
C THR A 55 -25.39 15.40 3.62
N VAL A 56 -24.49 16.08 2.93
CA VAL A 56 -23.29 16.69 3.52
C VAL A 56 -23.56 18.16 3.73
N THR A 57 -23.45 18.64 4.97
CA THR A 57 -23.80 20.03 5.31
C THR A 57 -22.77 20.62 6.27
N PRO A 58 -22.53 21.95 6.26
CA PRO A 58 -21.73 22.61 7.28
C PRO A 58 -22.28 22.36 8.68
N ILE A 59 -21.38 22.22 9.67
CA ILE A 59 -21.75 21.90 11.05
C ILE A 59 -22.65 22.94 11.73
N GLN A 60 -22.69 24.16 11.19
CA GLN A 60 -23.54 25.26 11.68
C GLN A 60 -25.02 25.06 11.33
N ASN A 61 -25.35 24.22 10.34
CA ASN A 61 -26.72 24.05 9.88
C ASN A 61 -27.57 23.27 10.89
N THR A 62 -28.38 23.96 11.69
CA THR A 62 -29.19 23.37 12.77
C THR A 62 -30.48 22.69 12.29
N GLY A 63 -30.90 22.92 11.03
CA GLY A 63 -32.17 22.45 10.49
C GLY A 63 -32.19 20.98 10.03
N LEU A 64 -31.02 20.34 9.93
CA LEU A 64 -30.88 18.95 9.50
C LEU A 64 -30.34 18.10 10.65
N LYS A 65 -30.96 16.96 10.90
CA LYS A 65 -30.52 15.89 11.81
C LYS A 65 -30.99 14.54 11.27
N GLY A 66 -30.25 13.48 11.58
CA GLY A 66 -30.66 12.12 11.26
C GLY A 66 -29.53 11.25 10.76
N GLU A 67 -29.81 9.95 10.62
CA GLU A 67 -28.80 8.94 10.32
C GLU A 67 -28.10 9.14 8.96
N ARG A 68 -28.72 9.88 8.03
CA ARG A 68 -28.19 10.16 6.69
C ARG A 68 -27.62 11.57 6.53
N VAL A 69 -27.28 12.23 7.62
CA VAL A 69 -26.61 13.55 7.59
C VAL A 69 -25.16 13.40 8.03
N VAL A 70 -24.24 14.00 7.27
CA VAL A 70 -22.82 14.12 7.62
C VAL A 70 -22.48 15.59 7.74
N PHE A 71 -22.01 16.00 8.91
CA PHE A 71 -21.64 17.39 9.17
C PHE A 71 -20.17 17.64 8.86
N VAL A 72 -19.87 18.77 8.21
CA VAL A 72 -18.50 19.22 7.95
C VAL A 72 -18.07 20.22 9.01
N TYR A 73 -17.09 19.84 9.82
CA TYR A 73 -16.38 20.75 10.72
C TYR A 73 -15.20 21.36 9.98
N ASP A 74 -15.30 22.63 9.61
CA ASP A 74 -14.20 23.39 9.03
C ASP A 74 -13.48 24.20 10.12
N PHE A 75 -12.21 23.86 10.37
CA PHE A 75 -11.37 24.54 11.36
C PHE A 75 -11.11 26.02 11.02
N SER A 76 -11.21 26.42 9.76
CA SER A 76 -11.06 27.82 9.34
C SER A 76 -12.29 28.68 9.63
N VAL A 77 -13.47 28.05 9.75
CA VAL A 77 -14.76 28.74 9.92
C VAL A 77 -15.21 28.77 11.38
N VAL A 78 -15.03 27.66 12.11
CA VAL A 78 -15.43 27.59 13.52
C VAL A 78 -14.32 28.17 14.39
N PRO A 79 -14.58 29.15 15.28
CA PRO A 79 -13.57 29.62 16.22
C PRO A 79 -13.21 28.55 17.26
N GLU A 80 -11.95 28.50 17.69
CA GLU A 80 -11.46 27.51 18.69
C GLU A 80 -12.29 27.51 19.99
N ALA A 81 -12.69 28.70 20.47
CA ALA A 81 -13.53 28.86 21.67
C ALA A 81 -14.90 28.15 21.57
N ASN A 82 -15.38 27.89 20.35
CA ASN A 82 -16.68 27.26 20.10
C ASN A 82 -16.57 25.75 19.81
N LEU A 83 -15.35 25.17 19.81
CA LEU A 83 -15.13 23.76 19.48
C LEU A 83 -16.01 22.82 20.29
N GLU A 84 -15.91 22.85 21.62
CA GLU A 84 -16.65 21.94 22.49
C GLU A 84 -18.16 22.17 22.41
N ARG A 85 -18.60 23.44 22.37
CA ARG A 85 -20.02 23.79 22.23
C ARG A 85 -20.62 23.23 20.94
N THR A 86 -19.87 23.33 19.84
CA THR A 86 -20.31 22.86 18.52
C THR A 86 -20.39 21.34 18.48
N LEU A 87 -19.38 20.64 18.99
CA LEU A 87 -19.38 19.17 19.07
C LEU A 87 -20.49 18.65 20.00
N LYS A 88 -20.71 19.29 21.15
CA LYS A 88 -21.81 18.96 22.06
C LYS A 88 -23.18 19.07 21.37
N GLY A 89 -23.37 20.10 20.53
CA GLY A 89 -24.60 20.28 19.74
C GLY A 89 -24.83 19.19 18.69
N ARG A 90 -23.81 18.37 18.40
CA ARG A 90 -23.80 17.29 17.41
C ARG A 90 -23.50 15.92 18.04
N ALA A 91 -23.85 15.74 19.31
CA ALA A 91 -23.68 14.46 19.98
C ALA A 91 -24.41 13.33 19.23
N GLY A 92 -23.73 12.20 19.03
CA GLY A 92 -24.24 11.04 18.28
C GLY A 92 -24.24 11.18 16.75
N GLU A 93 -23.90 12.36 16.22
CA GLU A 93 -23.94 12.62 14.78
C GLU A 93 -22.63 12.22 14.08
N LYS A 94 -22.67 12.15 12.75
CA LYS A 94 -21.51 11.90 11.89
C LYS A 94 -20.83 13.20 11.52
N VAL A 95 -19.53 13.32 11.80
CA VAL A 95 -18.78 14.56 11.56
C VAL A 95 -17.49 14.26 10.80
N ILE A 96 -17.24 15.02 9.73
CA ILE A 96 -15.99 15.03 9.00
C ILE A 96 -15.24 16.33 9.28
N PHE A 97 -13.91 16.25 9.39
CA PHE A 97 -13.08 17.41 9.72
C PHE A 97 -12.32 17.89 8.50
N PHE A 98 -12.26 19.21 8.33
CA PHE A 98 -11.73 19.87 7.15
C PHE A 98 -10.83 21.06 7.50
N GLU A 99 -9.85 21.31 6.64
CA GLU A 99 -8.78 22.31 6.81
C GLU A 99 -7.84 22.10 8.01
N ARG A 100 -6.81 22.94 8.11
CA ARG A 100 -5.76 22.80 9.13
C ARG A 100 -6.33 23.04 10.54
N PRO A 101 -6.01 22.18 11.53
CA PRO A 101 -6.49 22.33 12.90
C PRO A 101 -5.87 23.55 13.59
N TYR A 102 -6.47 23.99 14.70
CA TYR A 102 -5.90 25.06 15.52
C TYR A 102 -4.51 24.65 16.05
N PRO A 103 -3.51 25.55 16.03
CA PRO A 103 -2.15 25.23 16.45
C PRO A 103 -2.03 24.68 17.89
N ALA A 104 -2.91 25.10 18.79
CA ALA A 104 -2.91 24.70 20.20
C ALA A 104 -3.70 23.40 20.46
N LEU A 105 -4.51 22.93 19.51
CA LEU A 105 -5.38 21.79 19.71
C LEU A 105 -4.58 20.48 19.69
N LYS A 106 -4.58 19.78 20.82
CA LYS A 106 -3.94 18.47 20.94
C LYS A 106 -4.85 17.36 20.41
N PRO A 107 -4.30 16.32 19.73
CA PRO A 107 -5.08 15.20 19.23
C PRO A 107 -5.90 14.48 20.32
N GLU A 108 -5.32 14.31 21.50
CA GLU A 108 -5.93 13.60 22.63
C GLU A 108 -7.14 14.36 23.19
N THR A 109 -7.06 15.70 23.19
CA THR A 109 -8.17 16.55 23.60
C THR A 109 -9.36 16.38 22.67
N LEU A 110 -9.15 16.46 21.35
CA LEU A 110 -10.23 16.23 20.39
C LEU A 110 -10.77 14.80 20.50
N ALA A 111 -9.90 13.80 20.62
CA ALA A 111 -10.32 12.40 20.78
C ALA A 111 -11.27 12.20 21.97
N SER A 112 -10.93 12.81 23.11
CA SER A 112 -11.75 12.77 24.33
C SER A 112 -13.12 13.42 24.14
N LEU A 113 -13.19 14.53 23.39
CA LEU A 113 -14.46 15.21 23.08
C LEU A 113 -15.32 14.37 22.14
N LEU A 114 -14.72 13.75 21.12
CA LEU A 114 -15.43 12.88 20.18
C LEU A 114 -16.03 11.67 20.89
N ASP A 115 -15.28 11.04 21.80
CA ASP A 115 -15.77 9.91 22.59
C ASP A 115 -16.82 10.33 23.61
N ARG A 116 -16.62 11.47 24.31
CA ARG A 116 -17.57 12.02 25.27
C ARG A 116 -18.94 12.26 24.65
N TYR A 117 -18.99 12.76 23.43
CA TYR A 117 -20.24 13.09 22.73
C TYR A 117 -20.70 12.00 21.75
N GLY A 118 -20.02 10.84 21.72
CA GLY A 118 -20.40 9.74 20.83
C GLY A 118 -20.36 10.12 19.34
N ILE A 119 -19.48 11.04 18.94
CA ILE A 119 -19.38 11.50 17.55
C ILE A 119 -18.72 10.42 16.70
N VAL A 120 -19.41 10.05 15.62
CA VAL A 120 -18.88 9.16 14.58
C VAL A 120 -18.03 10.01 13.65
N ALA A 121 -16.71 9.86 13.74
CA ALA A 121 -15.78 10.76 13.05
C ALA A 121 -15.28 10.14 11.75
N GLY A 122 -15.43 10.89 10.66
CA GLY A 122 -14.83 10.56 9.37
C GLY A 122 -13.54 11.36 9.15
N PHE A 123 -12.54 10.74 8.52
CA PHE A 123 -11.35 11.46 8.09
C PHE A 123 -11.25 11.48 6.56
N LEU A 124 -10.96 12.66 6.02
CA LEU A 124 -10.66 12.78 4.60
C LEU A 124 -9.31 12.12 4.29
N GLU A 125 -9.26 11.33 3.23
CA GLU A 125 -7.99 10.96 2.64
C GLU A 125 -7.40 12.10 1.80
N LEU A 126 -6.07 12.13 1.71
CA LEU A 126 -5.34 13.10 0.86
C LEU A 126 -5.59 14.58 1.22
N ASN A 127 -5.77 14.90 2.50
CA ASN A 127 -6.01 16.25 2.98
C ASN A 127 -4.92 16.67 4.00
N PRO A 128 -4.56 17.97 4.10
CA PRO A 128 -3.67 18.47 5.15
C PRO A 128 -4.07 18.06 6.57
N VAL A 129 -5.38 17.97 6.85
CA VAL A 129 -5.91 17.57 8.16
C VAL A 129 -5.74 16.09 8.47
N SER A 130 -5.53 15.25 7.46
CA SER A 130 -5.56 13.78 7.60
C SER A 130 -4.54 13.28 8.62
N ASN A 131 -3.34 13.85 8.65
CA ASN A 131 -2.29 13.45 9.59
C ASN A 131 -2.67 13.76 11.05
N PHE A 132 -3.32 14.89 11.28
CA PHE A 132 -3.85 15.26 12.60
C PHE A 132 -5.00 14.33 12.99
N MET A 133 -5.98 14.14 12.10
CA MET A 133 -7.13 13.28 12.37
C MET A 133 -6.74 11.83 12.61
N ARG A 134 -5.72 11.29 11.92
CA ARG A 134 -5.20 9.95 12.23
C ARG A 134 -4.74 9.83 13.68
N LYS A 135 -4.01 10.82 14.20
CA LYS A 135 -3.57 10.84 15.61
C LYS A 135 -4.76 10.94 16.56
N VAL A 136 -5.72 11.81 16.25
CA VAL A 136 -6.96 11.96 17.04
C VAL A 136 -7.69 10.63 17.12
N LEU A 137 -7.92 9.98 15.97
CA LEU A 137 -8.66 8.73 15.87
C LEU A 137 -7.93 7.59 16.57
N LEU A 138 -6.60 7.51 16.47
CA LEU A 138 -5.80 6.51 17.20
C LEU A 138 -5.81 6.72 18.72
N ALA A 139 -6.00 7.96 19.20
CA ALA A 139 -6.13 8.28 20.62
C ALA A 139 -7.54 8.00 21.19
N ARG A 140 -8.51 7.61 20.36
CA ARG A 140 -9.87 7.27 20.81
C ARG A 140 -9.93 5.89 21.49
N SER A 141 -10.97 5.69 22.27
CA SER A 141 -11.40 4.39 22.77
C SER A 141 -11.60 3.37 21.63
N LYS A 142 -11.57 2.07 21.95
CA LYS A 142 -11.74 1.00 20.96
C LYS A 142 -13.03 1.14 20.15
N SER A 143 -14.16 1.42 20.82
CA SER A 143 -15.45 1.66 20.17
C SER A 143 -15.42 2.90 19.24
N GLY A 144 -14.78 3.99 19.68
CA GLY A 144 -14.60 5.19 18.86
C GLY A 144 -13.75 4.96 17.60
N ARG A 145 -12.74 4.09 17.68
CA ARG A 145 -11.92 3.65 16.53
C ARG A 145 -12.71 2.77 15.57
N GLU A 146 -13.47 1.82 16.10
CA GLU A 146 -14.32 0.93 15.30
C GLU A 146 -15.44 1.66 14.57
N GLY A 147 -15.93 2.79 15.11
CA GLY A 147 -16.91 3.67 14.45
C GLY A 147 -16.33 4.72 13.48
N THR A 148 -15.06 4.62 13.12
CA THR A 148 -14.43 5.56 12.17
C THR A 148 -14.74 5.16 10.73
N PHE A 149 -14.95 6.14 9.85
CA PHE A 149 -15.11 5.93 8.41
C PHE A 149 -14.14 6.80 7.59
N ARG A 150 -13.69 6.29 6.45
CA ARG A 150 -12.78 6.98 5.54
C ARG A 150 -13.54 7.70 4.44
N VAL A 151 -13.18 8.95 4.21
CA VAL A 151 -13.88 9.84 3.27
C VAL A 151 -12.98 10.17 2.09
N HIS A 152 -13.51 10.05 0.88
CA HIS A 152 -12.89 10.59 -0.33
C HIS A 152 -13.72 11.74 -0.90
N THR A 153 -13.03 12.76 -1.40
CA THR A 153 -13.62 13.89 -2.13
C THR A 153 -12.65 14.34 -3.21
N ILE A 154 -13.20 14.90 -4.29
CA ILE A 154 -12.44 15.56 -5.34
C ILE A 154 -12.79 17.04 -5.27
N LYS A 155 -11.82 17.88 -4.89
CA LYS A 155 -12.05 19.31 -4.73
C LYS A 155 -12.23 19.98 -6.11
N PRO A 156 -13.17 20.94 -6.27
CA PRO A 156 -13.32 21.69 -7.51
C PRO A 156 -12.00 22.39 -7.93
N ALA A 157 -11.29 22.96 -6.95
CA ALA A 157 -9.98 23.58 -7.18
C ALA A 157 -8.93 22.58 -7.69
N GLU A 158 -8.99 21.30 -7.29
CA GLU A 158 -8.08 20.28 -7.79
C GLU A 158 -8.33 19.97 -9.27
N VAL A 159 -9.60 19.89 -9.68
CA VAL A 159 -10.01 19.66 -11.07
C VAL A 159 -9.45 20.76 -11.98
N THR A 160 -9.61 22.02 -11.56
CA THR A 160 -9.11 23.18 -12.30
C THR A 160 -7.58 23.22 -12.33
N ASN A 161 -6.92 23.05 -11.18
CA ASN A 161 -5.46 23.14 -11.07
C ASN A 161 -4.74 22.05 -11.87
N LEU A 162 -5.30 20.84 -11.89
CA LEU A 162 -4.73 19.70 -12.60
C LEU A 162 -5.26 19.53 -14.02
N ARG A 163 -6.15 20.42 -14.48
CA ARG A 163 -6.79 20.39 -15.81
C ARG A 163 -7.37 19.01 -16.14
N LEU A 164 -8.12 18.44 -15.21
CA LEU A 164 -8.70 17.11 -15.36
C LEU A 164 -9.88 17.15 -16.33
N THR A 165 -10.03 16.12 -17.16
CA THR A 165 -11.26 15.87 -17.91
C THR A 165 -12.31 15.16 -17.05
N TYR A 166 -13.57 15.15 -17.48
CA TYR A 166 -14.63 14.45 -16.77
C TYR A 166 -14.35 12.94 -16.62
N GLU A 167 -13.82 12.29 -17.66
CA GLU A 167 -13.41 10.88 -17.58
C GLU A 167 -12.29 10.66 -16.54
N MET A 168 -11.31 11.57 -16.45
CA MET A 168 -10.27 11.50 -15.43
C MET A 168 -10.82 11.65 -14.01
N VAL A 169 -11.88 12.44 -13.83
CA VAL A 169 -12.60 12.58 -12.55
C VAL A 169 -13.32 11.27 -12.20
N LEU A 170 -14.05 10.67 -13.14
CA LEU A 170 -14.71 9.38 -12.91
C LEU A 170 -13.71 8.26 -12.56
N ARG A 171 -12.57 8.20 -13.26
CA ARG A 171 -11.48 7.26 -12.93
C ARG A 171 -10.86 7.51 -11.55
N ARG A 172 -10.90 8.74 -11.04
CA ARG A 172 -10.45 9.02 -9.66
C ARG A 172 -11.39 8.41 -8.64
N TRP A 173 -12.71 8.48 -8.85
CA TRP A 173 -13.68 7.79 -8.00
C TRP A 173 -13.53 6.28 -8.04
N LEU A 174 -13.41 5.71 -9.25
CA LEU A 174 -13.19 4.27 -9.42
C LEU A 174 -11.94 3.83 -8.65
N ARG A 175 -10.82 4.55 -8.80
CA ARG A 175 -9.59 4.26 -8.05
C ARG A 175 -9.73 4.44 -6.55
N ALA A 176 -10.45 5.46 -6.11
CA ALA A 176 -10.72 5.64 -4.68
C ALA A 176 -11.43 4.40 -4.13
N ARG A 177 -12.41 3.87 -4.86
CA ARG A 177 -13.14 2.66 -4.47
C ARG A 177 -12.29 1.39 -4.54
N GLU A 178 -11.76 1.10 -5.71
CA GLU A 178 -11.10 -0.17 -6.03
C GLU A 178 -9.76 -0.34 -5.34
N GLU A 179 -9.04 0.76 -5.06
CA GLU A 179 -7.67 0.69 -4.54
C GLU A 179 -7.57 1.00 -3.04
N ARG A 180 -8.52 1.74 -2.45
CA ARG A 180 -8.34 2.38 -1.14
C ARG A 180 -9.39 2.07 -0.07
N SER A 181 -10.38 1.24 -0.36
CA SER A 181 -11.45 0.86 0.57
C SER A 181 -12.06 2.09 1.26
N ILE A 182 -12.69 2.95 0.47
CA ILE A 182 -13.34 4.18 0.95
C ILE A 182 -14.75 3.86 1.41
N ASP A 183 -15.14 4.35 2.58
CA ASP A 183 -16.48 4.12 3.15
C ASP A 183 -17.49 5.17 2.69
N PHE A 184 -17.03 6.41 2.47
CA PHE A 184 -17.90 7.53 2.13
C PHE A 184 -17.35 8.42 1.02
N PHE A 185 -18.18 8.69 0.01
CA PHE A 185 -17.93 9.69 -1.02
C PHE A 185 -18.62 11.00 -0.67
N TRP A 186 -17.83 12.04 -0.44
CA TRP A 186 -18.34 13.41 -0.36
C TRP A 186 -18.23 14.05 -1.75
N VAL A 187 -19.37 14.15 -2.43
CA VAL A 187 -19.46 14.64 -3.80
C VAL A 187 -19.67 16.15 -3.79
N GLN A 188 -18.66 16.89 -4.25
CA GLN A 188 -18.70 18.35 -4.43
C GLN A 188 -19.08 18.72 -5.86
N PRO A 189 -19.65 19.92 -6.11
CA PRO A 189 -19.98 20.37 -7.45
C PRO A 189 -18.73 20.48 -8.34
N LEU A 190 -18.84 20.09 -9.60
CA LEU A 190 -17.75 20.21 -10.55
C LEU A 190 -17.60 21.66 -11.05
N PRO A 191 -16.39 22.09 -11.44
CA PRO A 191 -16.21 23.38 -12.09
C PRO A 191 -17.01 23.47 -13.39
N SER A 192 -17.58 24.65 -13.68
CA SER A 192 -18.37 24.90 -14.90
C SER A 192 -17.60 24.61 -16.20
N SER A 193 -16.27 24.57 -16.17
CA SER A 193 -15.41 24.26 -17.32
C SER A 193 -15.58 22.84 -17.86
N LEU A 194 -16.16 21.93 -17.10
CA LEU A 194 -16.41 20.55 -17.54
C LEU A 194 -17.75 20.38 -18.27
N GLU A 195 -18.61 21.42 -18.28
CA GLU A 195 -19.93 21.40 -18.93
C GLU A 195 -20.87 20.26 -18.48
N VAL A 196 -20.63 19.67 -17.31
CA VAL A 196 -21.47 18.61 -16.72
C VAL A 196 -22.27 19.17 -15.54
N SER A 197 -23.58 18.93 -15.52
CA SER A 197 -24.45 19.35 -14.41
C SER A 197 -24.22 18.51 -13.15
N TYR A 198 -24.52 19.08 -11.97
CA TYR A 198 -24.35 18.36 -10.70
C TYR A 198 -25.29 17.13 -10.60
N ASP A 199 -26.51 17.24 -11.15
CA ASP A 199 -27.46 16.14 -11.18
C ASP A 199 -26.98 15.01 -12.11
N GLU A 200 -26.52 15.33 -13.33
CA GLU A 200 -25.96 14.35 -14.25
C GLU A 200 -24.74 13.62 -13.66
N TYR A 201 -23.89 14.37 -12.97
CA TYR A 201 -22.75 13.81 -12.26
C TYR A 201 -23.17 12.85 -11.14
N GLY A 202 -24.18 13.20 -10.34
CA GLY A 202 -24.74 12.32 -9.33
C GLY A 202 -25.32 11.04 -9.92
N VAL A 203 -26.17 11.13 -10.94
CA VAL A 203 -26.73 9.95 -11.64
C VAL A 203 -25.61 9.04 -12.15
N THR A 204 -24.55 9.62 -12.71
CA THR A 204 -23.40 8.85 -13.21
C THR A 204 -22.71 8.07 -12.10
N LEU A 205 -22.47 8.70 -10.94
CA LEU A 205 -21.88 8.00 -9.79
C LEU A 205 -22.79 6.89 -9.26
N LEU A 206 -24.11 7.09 -9.21
CA LEU A 206 -25.06 6.07 -8.78
C LEU A 206 -25.17 4.88 -9.73
N ARG A 207 -24.88 5.08 -11.03
CA ARG A 207 -24.78 3.98 -11.99
C ARG A 207 -23.47 3.22 -11.89
N LEU A 208 -22.40 3.88 -11.47
CA LEU A 208 -21.06 3.30 -11.38
C LEU A 208 -20.85 2.48 -10.09
N PHE A 209 -21.57 2.79 -9.01
CA PHE A 209 -21.31 2.19 -7.70
C PHE A 209 -22.55 1.60 -7.04
N HIS A 210 -22.38 0.47 -6.36
CA HIS A 210 -23.38 -0.08 -5.46
C HIS A 210 -23.43 0.75 -4.18
N THR A 211 -24.54 1.46 -3.98
CA THR A 211 -24.70 2.37 -2.84
C THR A 211 -25.35 1.71 -1.64
N THR A 212 -24.85 2.02 -0.44
CA THR A 212 -25.50 1.65 0.83
C THR A 212 -26.10 2.86 1.53
N GLY A 213 -27.24 2.65 2.19
CA GLY A 213 -27.91 3.64 3.03
C GLY A 213 -27.39 3.68 4.47
N SER A 214 -26.39 2.85 4.81
CA SER A 214 -25.79 2.77 6.14
C SER A 214 -24.29 3.07 6.09
N LEU A 215 -23.80 3.75 7.13
CA LEU A 215 -22.41 4.13 7.32
C LEU A 215 -21.87 3.40 8.56
N SER A 216 -21.84 2.07 8.47
CA SER A 216 -21.38 1.19 9.55
C SER A 216 -20.13 0.43 9.10
N PRO A 217 -18.99 0.59 9.78
CA PRO A 217 -17.77 -0.11 9.43
C PRO A 217 -17.95 -1.62 9.54
N VAL A 218 -17.47 -2.35 8.53
CA VAL A 218 -17.47 -3.82 8.55
C VAL A 218 -16.49 -4.28 9.65
N PRO A 219 -16.91 -5.14 10.59
CA PRO A 219 -16.05 -5.55 11.69
C PRO A 219 -14.86 -6.37 11.17
N VAL A 220 -13.65 -5.96 11.58
CA VAL A 220 -12.43 -6.69 11.31
C VAL A 220 -12.10 -7.58 12.50
N SER A 221 -12.18 -8.89 12.34
CA SER A 221 -11.75 -9.84 13.35
C SER A 221 -10.77 -10.85 12.77
N MET A 222 -9.80 -11.27 13.59
CA MET A 222 -8.88 -12.33 13.25
C MET A 222 -8.53 -13.12 14.49
N ASN A 223 -8.49 -14.45 14.35
CA ASN A 223 -8.21 -15.33 15.46
C ASN A 223 -6.81 -15.05 16.04
N VAL A 224 -6.74 -14.84 17.36
CA VAL A 224 -5.49 -14.53 18.08
C VAL A 224 -4.48 -15.67 17.95
N PHE A 225 -4.93 -16.93 18.02
CA PHE A 225 -4.06 -18.10 17.82
C PHE A 225 -3.42 -18.07 16.44
N PHE A 226 -4.20 -17.74 15.41
CA PHE A 226 -3.69 -17.61 14.04
C PHE A 226 -2.67 -16.47 13.91
N LYS A 227 -2.90 -15.31 14.55
CA LYS A 227 -1.89 -14.22 14.64
C LYS A 227 -0.58 -14.67 15.30
N ILE A 228 -0.66 -15.46 16.36
CA ILE A 228 0.52 -16.02 17.03
C ILE A 228 1.27 -16.98 16.11
N MET A 229 0.56 -17.87 15.39
CA MET A 229 1.20 -18.75 14.41
C MET A 229 1.91 -17.97 13.31
N LEU A 230 1.30 -16.90 12.78
CA LEU A 230 1.94 -16.00 11.82
C LEU A 230 3.22 -15.37 12.38
N ALA A 231 3.23 -14.95 13.65
CA ALA A 231 4.43 -14.43 14.29
C ALA A 231 5.53 -15.49 14.42
N ILE A 232 5.18 -16.71 14.84
CA ILE A 232 6.13 -17.83 14.94
C ILE A 232 6.74 -18.14 13.56
N GLY A 233 5.91 -18.27 12.52
CA GLY A 233 6.38 -18.48 11.15
C GLY A 233 7.29 -17.34 10.66
N SER A 234 6.94 -16.10 10.99
CA SER A 234 7.73 -14.91 10.65
C SER A 234 9.12 -14.93 11.29
N PHE A 235 9.20 -15.18 12.59
CA PHE A 235 10.49 -15.33 13.27
C PHE A 235 11.25 -16.54 12.75
N GLY A 236 10.59 -17.66 12.44
CA GLY A 236 11.20 -18.81 11.76
C GLY A 236 11.88 -18.41 10.45
N LEU A 237 11.21 -17.59 9.62
CA LEU A 237 11.78 -17.11 8.37
C LEU A 237 12.95 -16.13 8.59
N ILE A 238 12.87 -15.25 9.59
CA ILE A 238 13.96 -14.31 9.90
C ILE A 238 15.17 -15.09 10.45
N ILE A 239 14.96 -16.12 11.28
CA ILE A 239 16.02 -17.03 11.75
C ILE A 239 16.68 -17.76 10.57
N PHE A 240 15.87 -18.23 9.61
CA PHE A 240 16.37 -18.84 8.37
C PHE A 240 17.30 -17.90 7.60
N TYR A 241 17.00 -16.59 7.59
CA TYR A 241 17.91 -15.58 7.05
C TYR A 241 19.16 -15.38 7.93
N SER A 242 18.98 -15.04 9.21
CA SER A 242 20.04 -14.86 10.19
C SER A 242 19.50 -14.88 11.62
N PRO A 243 19.99 -15.78 12.50
CA PRO A 243 19.59 -15.80 13.91
C PRO A 243 19.90 -14.48 14.64
N VAL A 244 21.01 -13.82 14.29
CA VAL A 244 21.39 -12.53 14.90
C VAL A 244 20.38 -11.45 14.55
N ILE A 245 19.92 -11.42 13.29
CA ILE A 245 18.90 -10.46 12.85
C ILE A 245 17.55 -10.77 13.50
N ALA A 246 17.21 -12.05 13.68
CA ALA A 246 16.00 -12.43 14.40
C ALA A 246 16.01 -11.94 15.85
N ILE A 247 17.14 -12.10 16.56
CA ILE A 247 17.32 -11.57 17.92
C ILE A 247 17.21 -10.04 17.92
N ALA A 248 17.89 -9.37 16.99
CA ALA A 248 17.82 -7.91 16.87
C ALA A 248 16.38 -7.42 16.62
N CYS A 249 15.62 -8.11 15.77
CA CYS A 249 14.20 -7.83 15.54
C CYS A 249 13.37 -8.05 16.81
N ALA A 250 13.58 -9.14 17.54
CA ALA A 250 12.85 -9.43 18.77
C ALA A 250 13.15 -8.39 19.87
N VAL A 251 14.40 -7.97 20.02
CA VAL A 251 14.81 -6.91 20.95
C VAL A 251 14.19 -5.57 20.54
N PHE A 252 14.27 -5.21 19.26
CA PHE A 252 13.64 -3.99 18.74
C PHE A 252 12.14 -3.96 19.02
N LEU A 253 11.41 -5.03 18.67
CA LEU A 253 9.95 -5.11 18.88
C LEU A 253 9.58 -5.09 20.36
N SER A 254 10.39 -5.72 21.22
CA SER A 254 10.20 -5.70 22.68
C SER A 254 10.38 -4.31 23.26
N ILE A 255 11.50 -3.64 22.94
CA ILE A 255 11.77 -2.27 23.37
C ILE A 255 10.68 -1.34 22.86
N TYR A 256 10.38 -1.40 21.56
CA TYR A 256 9.35 -0.58 20.95
C TYR A 256 7.99 -0.75 21.63
N GLY A 257 7.58 -2.00 21.88
CA GLY A 257 6.33 -2.32 22.55
C GLY A 257 6.24 -1.76 23.97
N ILE A 258 7.34 -1.81 24.73
CA ILE A 258 7.42 -1.23 26.10
C ILE A 258 7.21 0.28 26.07
N PHE A 259 7.83 0.99 25.12
CA PHE A 259 7.77 2.45 25.06
C PHE A 259 6.52 3.00 24.33
N ASN A 260 5.90 2.23 23.43
CA ASN A 260 4.85 2.73 22.52
C ASN A 260 3.53 1.93 22.56
N GLY A 261 3.40 0.91 23.40
CA GLY A 261 2.09 0.28 23.71
C GLY A 261 1.60 -0.80 22.74
N PHE A 262 2.50 -1.48 22.01
CA PHE A 262 2.25 -2.65 21.14
C PHE A 262 1.20 -2.51 20.01
N ALA A 263 0.54 -1.36 19.85
CA ALA A 263 -0.61 -1.20 18.95
C ALA A 263 -0.26 -1.49 17.47
N ASP A 264 0.93 -1.10 17.03
CA ASP A 264 1.45 -1.21 15.66
C ASP A 264 2.66 -2.16 15.54
N THR A 265 2.99 -2.90 16.61
CA THR A 265 4.09 -3.90 16.60
C THR A 265 3.90 -4.95 15.50
N TRP A 266 2.67 -5.32 15.19
CA TRP A 266 2.34 -6.25 14.11
C TRP A 266 2.75 -5.72 12.73
N LEU A 267 2.62 -4.41 12.49
CA LEU A 267 3.03 -3.77 11.24
C LEU A 267 4.55 -3.74 11.11
N TYR A 268 5.27 -3.50 12.21
CA TYR A 268 6.73 -3.61 12.21
C TYR A 268 7.18 -5.05 11.92
N LEU A 269 6.58 -6.05 12.58
CA LEU A 269 6.88 -7.45 12.32
C LEU A 269 6.60 -7.81 10.85
N ALA A 270 5.48 -7.37 10.28
CA ALA A 270 5.17 -7.59 8.87
C ALA A 270 6.24 -6.97 7.94
N GLY A 271 6.66 -5.73 8.22
CA GLY A 271 7.73 -5.05 7.48
C GLY A 271 9.08 -5.78 7.54
N LEU A 272 9.47 -6.23 8.73
CA LEU A 272 10.72 -6.98 8.96
C LEU A 272 10.66 -8.35 8.29
N THR A 273 9.52 -9.04 8.38
CA THR A 273 9.27 -10.35 7.75
C THR A 273 9.36 -10.25 6.24
N GLY A 274 8.71 -9.25 5.63
CA GLY A 274 8.82 -9.01 4.20
C GLY A 274 10.26 -8.75 3.77
N THR A 275 10.98 -7.87 4.49
CA THR A 275 12.35 -7.47 4.16
C THR A 275 13.34 -8.65 4.27
N PHE A 276 13.43 -9.25 5.45
CA PHE A 276 14.43 -10.28 5.71
C PHE A 276 14.03 -11.62 5.13
N GLY A 277 12.72 -11.88 5.03
CA GLY A 277 12.18 -13.07 4.39
C GLY A 277 12.54 -13.14 2.92
N ILE A 278 12.25 -12.09 2.14
CA ILE A 278 12.55 -12.10 0.71
C ILE A 278 14.06 -12.14 0.45
N THR A 279 14.84 -11.47 1.32
CA THR A 279 16.31 -11.52 1.25
C THR A 279 16.83 -12.92 1.51
N GLY A 280 16.31 -13.62 2.52
CA GLY A 280 16.67 -15.00 2.85
C GLY A 280 16.33 -15.97 1.73
N VAL A 281 15.10 -15.90 1.21
CA VAL A 281 14.63 -16.72 0.09
C VAL A 281 15.52 -16.50 -1.14
N PHE A 282 15.74 -15.24 -1.54
CA PHE A 282 16.57 -14.93 -2.71
C PHE A 282 18.02 -15.41 -2.50
N ARG A 283 18.58 -15.26 -1.30
CA ARG A 283 19.95 -15.73 -1.00
C ARG A 283 20.08 -17.24 -1.16
N GLU A 284 19.14 -18.03 -0.68
CA GLU A 284 19.22 -19.49 -0.75
C GLU A 284 18.80 -20.04 -2.12
N MET A 285 17.79 -19.47 -2.78
CA MET A 285 17.37 -19.88 -4.13
C MET A 285 18.50 -19.78 -5.16
N ARG A 286 19.40 -18.81 -5.00
CA ARG A 286 20.60 -18.66 -5.84
C ARG A 286 21.62 -19.78 -5.67
N LYS A 287 21.68 -20.42 -4.50
CA LYS A 287 22.68 -21.45 -4.18
C LYS A 287 22.26 -22.86 -4.63
N LEU A 288 20.96 -23.08 -4.81
CA LEU A 288 20.46 -24.41 -5.17
C LEU A 288 20.89 -24.78 -6.58
N GLU A 289 21.14 -26.06 -6.86
CA GLU A 289 21.46 -26.58 -8.20
C GLU A 289 20.21 -27.12 -8.91
N PHE A 290 19.14 -26.32 -8.95
CA PHE A 290 17.91 -26.64 -9.70
C PHE A 290 17.87 -25.95 -11.06
N ASN A 291 16.99 -26.46 -11.94
CA ASN A 291 16.64 -25.82 -13.21
C ASN A 291 16.32 -24.33 -13.01
N THR A 292 16.90 -23.48 -13.85
CA THR A 292 16.75 -22.01 -13.82
C THR A 292 15.29 -21.56 -13.87
N SER A 293 14.46 -22.26 -14.63
CA SER A 293 13.00 -22.02 -14.71
C SER A 293 12.30 -22.27 -13.38
N LEU A 294 12.66 -23.38 -12.72
CA LEU A 294 12.07 -23.75 -11.42
C LEU A 294 12.48 -22.78 -10.33
N LYS A 295 13.74 -22.32 -10.32
CA LYS A 295 14.20 -21.28 -9.37
C LYS A 295 13.41 -19.99 -9.51
N TYR A 296 13.20 -19.54 -10.75
CA TYR A 296 12.42 -18.33 -11.03
C TYR A 296 10.97 -18.47 -10.54
N ILE A 297 10.29 -19.54 -10.94
CA ILE A 297 8.90 -19.79 -10.55
C ILE A 297 8.78 -19.94 -9.03
N ALA A 298 9.65 -20.73 -8.40
CA ALA A 298 9.66 -20.89 -6.96
C ALA A 298 9.86 -19.54 -6.25
N THR A 299 10.80 -18.71 -6.70
CA THR A 299 11.07 -17.39 -6.11
C THR A 299 9.83 -16.49 -6.15
N ILE A 300 9.08 -16.49 -7.26
CA ILE A 300 7.82 -15.74 -7.39
C ILE A 300 6.74 -16.30 -6.47
N ILE A 301 6.55 -17.61 -6.46
CA ILE A 301 5.57 -18.27 -5.59
C ILE A 301 5.87 -17.93 -4.12
N PHE A 302 7.13 -18.03 -3.70
CA PHE A 302 7.54 -17.65 -2.35
C PHE A 302 7.28 -16.17 -2.05
N ALA A 303 7.51 -15.26 -2.99
CA ALA A 303 7.18 -13.84 -2.82
C ALA A 303 5.68 -13.61 -2.62
N LEU A 304 4.82 -14.34 -3.35
CA LEU A 304 3.37 -14.24 -3.19
C LEU A 304 2.91 -14.79 -1.81
N PHE A 305 3.39 -15.96 -1.41
CA PHE A 305 3.11 -16.54 -0.09
C PHE A 305 3.62 -15.64 1.05
N LEU A 306 4.82 -15.09 0.91
CA LEU A 306 5.36 -14.09 1.84
C LEU A 306 4.49 -12.83 1.88
N GLY A 307 4.04 -12.35 0.72
CA GLY A 307 3.11 -11.24 0.60
C GLY A 307 1.82 -11.49 1.38
N VAL A 308 1.17 -12.64 1.18
CA VAL A 308 -0.05 -13.02 1.93
C VAL A 308 0.20 -13.04 3.43
N THR A 309 1.32 -13.60 3.89
CA THR A 309 1.70 -13.59 5.32
C THR A 309 1.87 -12.17 5.85
N VAL A 310 2.52 -11.29 5.08
CA VAL A 310 2.72 -9.87 5.44
C VAL A 310 1.39 -9.12 5.50
N ASN A 311 0.47 -9.39 4.57
CA ASN A 311 -0.88 -8.83 4.58
C ASN A 311 -1.67 -9.28 5.81
N ALA A 312 -1.66 -10.59 6.10
CA ALA A 312 -2.33 -11.19 7.24
C ALA A 312 -1.82 -10.64 8.58
N LEU A 313 -0.49 -10.54 8.76
CA LEU A 313 0.11 -9.91 9.95
C LEU A 313 -0.37 -8.48 10.16
N SER A 314 -0.51 -7.75 9.04
CA SER A 314 -0.92 -6.35 9.02
C SER A 314 -2.45 -6.17 9.09
N TYR A 315 -3.22 -7.26 9.17
CA TYR A 315 -4.68 -7.20 9.21
C TYR A 315 -5.21 -6.77 10.59
N SER A 316 -5.65 -5.52 10.66
CA SER A 316 -6.36 -4.91 11.78
C SER A 316 -7.34 -3.86 11.27
N HIS A 317 -8.34 -3.50 12.09
CA HIS A 317 -9.29 -2.44 11.77
C HIS A 317 -8.58 -1.15 11.37
N GLU A 318 -7.59 -0.74 12.14
CA GLU A 318 -6.83 0.50 11.93
C GLU A 318 -5.98 0.46 10.64
N SER A 319 -5.50 -0.72 10.24
CA SER A 319 -4.66 -0.85 9.05
C SER A 319 -5.48 -0.94 7.76
N VAL A 320 -6.65 -1.58 7.82
CA VAL A 320 -7.57 -1.73 6.69
C VAL A 320 -8.30 -0.43 6.38
N THR A 321 -8.82 0.26 7.41
CA THR A 321 -9.33 1.65 7.29
C THR A 321 -8.23 2.63 6.89
N GLY A 322 -6.98 2.19 6.96
CA GLY A 322 -5.82 2.95 6.59
C GLY A 322 -5.54 4.08 7.56
N LEU A 323 -5.91 3.98 8.84
CA LEU A 323 -5.48 4.87 9.93
C LEU A 323 -4.00 4.67 10.25
N LEU A 324 -3.58 3.41 10.42
CA LEU A 324 -2.18 3.02 10.50
C LEU A 324 -1.63 2.79 9.09
N GLN A 325 -0.42 3.31 8.85
CA GLN A 325 0.29 3.12 7.59
C GLN A 325 1.25 1.93 7.72
N PRO A 326 1.57 1.25 6.61
CA PRO A 326 2.49 0.13 6.64
C PRO A 326 3.89 0.56 7.07
N HIS A 327 4.51 -0.23 7.94
CA HIS A 327 5.88 -0.04 8.40
C HIS A 327 6.86 -0.91 7.60
N GLY A 328 8.13 -0.48 7.55
CA GLY A 328 9.18 -1.24 6.87
C GLY A 328 9.14 -1.21 5.33
N VAL A 329 8.22 -0.48 4.70
CA VAL A 329 8.16 -0.30 3.23
C VAL A 329 9.50 0.15 2.64
N LYS A 330 10.11 1.16 3.28
CA LYS A 330 11.41 1.71 2.87
C LYS A 330 12.52 0.68 3.04
N LEU A 331 12.50 -0.06 4.15
CA LEU A 331 13.49 -1.10 4.42
C LEU A 331 13.40 -2.23 3.40
N LEU A 332 12.19 -2.73 3.11
CA LEU A 332 11.93 -3.77 2.10
C LEU A 332 12.41 -3.35 0.71
N THR A 333 12.10 -2.11 0.32
CA THR A 333 12.44 -1.59 -1.01
C THR A 333 13.94 -1.31 -1.17
N PHE A 334 14.67 -1.07 -0.07
CA PHE A 334 16.09 -0.69 -0.12
C PHE A 334 17.04 -1.85 0.17
N TYR A 335 16.76 -2.65 1.21
CA TYR A 335 17.71 -3.56 1.81
C TYR A 335 18.23 -4.62 0.83
N LEU A 336 17.32 -5.39 0.21
CA LEU A 336 17.72 -6.43 -0.74
C LEU A 336 18.36 -5.83 -2.02
N PRO A 337 17.78 -4.82 -2.69
CA PRO A 337 18.44 -4.20 -3.84
C PRO A 337 19.83 -3.66 -3.54
N MET A 338 20.04 -3.04 -2.38
CA MET A 338 21.36 -2.54 -1.99
C MET A 338 22.36 -3.67 -1.73
N LEU A 339 21.94 -4.75 -1.06
CA LEU A 339 22.80 -5.92 -0.85
C LEU A 339 23.20 -6.60 -2.17
N VAL A 340 22.25 -6.72 -3.11
CA VAL A 340 22.54 -7.24 -4.44
C VAL A 340 23.47 -6.28 -5.18
N PHE A 341 23.18 -4.98 -5.17
CA PHE A 341 24.03 -3.98 -5.80
C PHE A 341 25.47 -4.05 -5.29
N ILE A 342 25.69 -4.05 -3.98
CA ILE A 342 27.04 -4.16 -3.39
C ILE A 342 27.71 -5.47 -3.86
N ARG A 343 27.01 -6.60 -3.82
CA ARG A 343 27.57 -7.90 -4.23
C ARG A 343 27.99 -7.89 -5.70
N GLU A 344 27.10 -7.48 -6.60
CA GLU A 344 27.36 -7.48 -8.04
C GLU A 344 28.39 -6.42 -8.41
N PHE A 345 28.37 -5.28 -7.74
CA PHE A 345 29.38 -4.24 -7.95
C PHE A 345 30.77 -4.72 -7.50
N ILE A 346 30.86 -5.47 -6.40
CA ILE A 346 32.13 -6.09 -5.99
C ILE A 346 32.57 -7.14 -7.01
N SER A 347 31.67 -8.03 -7.47
CA SER A 347 32.06 -9.10 -8.39
C SER A 347 32.42 -8.60 -9.78
N TYR A 348 31.58 -7.77 -10.40
CA TYR A 348 31.80 -7.24 -11.76
C TYR A 348 32.67 -5.99 -11.75
N GLY A 349 32.45 -5.09 -10.80
CA GLY A 349 33.15 -3.80 -10.71
C GLY A 349 34.60 -3.95 -10.30
N LEU A 350 34.94 -4.75 -9.28
CA LEU A 350 36.36 -4.90 -8.88
C LEU A 350 37.19 -5.74 -9.88
N GLN A 351 36.58 -6.69 -10.57
CA GLN A 351 37.23 -7.37 -11.70
C GLN A 351 37.42 -6.42 -12.88
N GLY A 352 36.42 -5.57 -13.14
CA GLY A 352 36.49 -4.45 -14.08
C GLY A 352 37.48 -3.35 -13.70
N LEU A 353 37.80 -3.14 -12.41
CA LEU A 353 38.77 -2.14 -11.91
C LEU A 353 40.22 -2.41 -12.37
N LYS A 354 40.55 -3.63 -12.80
CA LYS A 354 41.82 -3.91 -13.47
C LYS A 354 41.88 -3.34 -14.89
N SER A 355 40.71 -3.08 -15.50
CA SER A 355 40.58 -2.21 -16.66
C SER A 355 40.28 -0.78 -16.18
N ARG A 356 40.81 0.23 -16.88
CA ARG A 356 40.71 1.64 -16.46
C ARG A 356 39.25 2.02 -16.16
N LEU A 357 38.97 2.39 -14.90
CA LEU A 357 37.66 2.94 -14.50
C LEU A 357 37.32 4.14 -15.38
N HIS A 358 36.25 4.04 -16.17
CA HIS A 358 35.76 5.18 -16.95
C HIS A 358 34.80 6.01 -16.08
N TRP A 359 34.80 7.33 -16.27
CA TRP A 359 33.90 8.25 -15.56
C TRP A 359 32.41 7.86 -15.70
N SER A 360 32.06 7.18 -16.80
CA SER A 360 30.73 6.62 -17.06
C SER A 360 30.27 5.62 -15.99
N ASP A 361 31.19 4.84 -15.42
CA ASP A 361 30.85 3.80 -14.45
C ASP A 361 30.53 4.43 -13.08
N PHE A 362 31.24 5.49 -12.73
CA PHE A 362 30.97 6.27 -11.53
C PHE A 362 29.64 7.03 -11.63
N VAL A 363 29.35 7.61 -12.81
CA VAL A 363 28.08 8.27 -13.09
C VAL A 363 26.89 7.30 -13.05
N LEU A 364 27.06 6.07 -13.56
CA LEU A 364 26.01 5.04 -13.52
C LEU A 364 25.75 4.53 -12.10
N VAL A 365 26.80 4.30 -11.32
CA VAL A 365 26.67 3.90 -9.91
C VAL A 365 25.98 5.00 -9.11
N ILE A 366 26.43 6.25 -9.25
CA ILE A 366 25.78 7.40 -8.62
C ILE A 366 24.34 7.53 -9.10
N GLY A 367 24.09 7.40 -10.40
CA GLY A 367 22.75 7.45 -10.98
C GLY A 367 21.81 6.38 -10.44
N LEU A 368 22.29 5.14 -10.27
CA LEU A 368 21.52 4.04 -9.71
C LEU A 368 21.24 4.25 -8.22
N VAL A 369 22.24 4.68 -7.44
CA VAL A 369 22.06 5.02 -6.01
C VAL A 369 21.09 6.19 -5.87
N LEU A 370 21.20 7.23 -6.69
CA LEU A 370 20.26 8.35 -6.72
C LEU A 370 18.86 7.92 -7.15
N ALA A 371 18.71 6.98 -8.09
CA ALA A 371 17.41 6.46 -8.50
C ALA A 371 16.74 5.63 -7.39
N ILE A 372 17.53 4.86 -6.65
CA ILE A 372 17.07 4.12 -5.47
C ILE A 372 16.68 5.10 -4.35
N LEU A 373 17.52 6.10 -4.06
CA LEU A 373 17.24 7.14 -3.06
C LEU A 373 16.02 7.99 -3.44
N TYR A 374 15.90 8.40 -4.69
CA TYR A 374 14.72 9.08 -5.21
C TYR A 374 13.46 8.22 -5.04
N SER A 375 13.56 6.91 -5.29
CA SER A 375 12.45 5.97 -5.07
C SER A 375 12.04 5.84 -3.59
N LEU A 376 12.95 6.11 -2.64
CA LEU A 376 12.68 6.16 -1.20
C LEU A 376 12.06 7.49 -0.76
N LEU A 377 12.46 8.59 -1.38
CA LEU A 377 11.88 9.92 -1.15
C LEU A 377 10.47 10.04 -1.79
N ARG A 378 10.23 9.31 -2.90
CA ARG A 378 8.97 9.22 -3.65
C ARG A 378 7.82 8.53 -2.89
N SER A 379 8.07 7.86 -1.76
CA SER A 379 7.02 7.13 -1.03
C SER A 379 6.00 8.03 -0.31
N GLY A 380 6.08 9.37 -0.48
CA GLY A 380 5.11 10.35 -0.02
C GLY A 380 4.21 10.85 -1.16
N ASN A 381 2.98 11.24 -0.82
CA ASN A 381 1.84 11.46 -1.71
C ASN A 381 1.94 12.55 -2.78
N ASP A 382 3.01 13.36 -2.82
CA ASP A 382 3.15 14.50 -3.74
C ASP A 382 4.50 14.47 -4.43
N ALA A 383 4.60 13.78 -5.56
CA ALA A 383 5.80 13.81 -6.39
C ALA A 383 5.47 13.95 -7.87
N PHE A 384 6.30 14.75 -8.55
CA PHE A 384 6.31 14.96 -10.01
C PHE A 384 6.42 13.62 -10.74
N VAL A 385 5.31 13.16 -11.31
CA VAL A 385 5.28 12.08 -12.31
C VAL A 385 5.48 12.75 -13.67
N THR A 386 6.42 12.26 -14.48
CA THR A 386 6.54 12.76 -15.85
C THR A 386 5.24 12.47 -16.59
N ASN A 387 4.76 13.41 -17.40
CA ASN A 387 3.50 13.25 -18.15
C ASN A 387 3.49 11.95 -18.98
N PHE A 388 4.66 11.52 -19.46
CA PHE A 388 4.83 10.25 -20.18
C PHE A 388 4.58 9.01 -19.32
N GLU A 389 5.14 8.93 -18.10
CA GLU A 389 4.89 7.80 -17.20
C GLU A 389 3.40 7.72 -16.83
N ARG A 390 2.75 8.88 -16.66
CA ARG A 390 1.30 8.93 -16.41
C ARG A 390 0.51 8.40 -17.62
N GLN A 391 0.76 8.90 -18.82
CA GLN A 391 0.06 8.47 -20.04
C GLN A 391 0.25 6.98 -20.37
N LEU A 392 1.47 6.46 -20.24
CA LEU A 392 1.74 5.03 -20.47
C LEU A 392 0.96 4.16 -19.48
N ARG A 393 0.95 4.56 -18.22
CA ARG A 393 0.21 3.82 -17.19
C ARG A 393 -1.30 3.91 -17.39
N ASP A 394 -1.82 5.06 -17.78
CA ASP A 394 -3.25 5.25 -18.06
C ASP A 394 -3.67 4.45 -19.31
N SER A 395 -2.80 4.33 -20.31
CA SER A 395 -3.03 3.48 -21.51
C SER A 395 -3.04 1.98 -21.16
N LEU A 396 -2.12 1.54 -20.31
CA LEU A 396 -2.11 0.15 -19.82
C LEU A 396 -3.32 -0.15 -18.93
N GLU A 397 -3.75 0.80 -18.10
CA GLU A 397 -4.97 0.69 -17.30
C GLU A 397 -6.22 0.55 -18.21
N MET A 398 -6.27 1.30 -19.31
CA MET A 398 -7.35 1.19 -20.30
C MET A 398 -7.41 -0.20 -20.96
N LEU A 399 -6.27 -0.84 -21.20
CA LEU A 399 -6.19 -2.14 -21.87
C LEU A 399 -6.39 -3.32 -20.89
N LEU A 400 -5.94 -3.18 -19.65
CA LEU A 400 -5.86 -4.28 -18.67
C LEU A 400 -6.90 -4.20 -17.56
N GLY A 401 -7.67 -3.10 -17.48
CA GLY A 401 -8.64 -2.85 -16.41
C GLY A 401 -8.02 -2.54 -15.04
N VAL A 402 -6.73 -2.85 -14.85
CA VAL A 402 -5.99 -2.56 -13.62
C VAL A 402 -4.58 -2.06 -13.96
N ARG A 403 -4.14 -1.03 -13.26
CA ARG A 403 -2.82 -0.41 -13.46
C ARG A 403 -1.68 -1.34 -13.03
N PRO A 404 -0.79 -1.79 -13.95
CA PRO A 404 0.40 -2.53 -13.57
C PRO A 404 1.38 -1.63 -12.80
N ARG A 405 2.06 -2.18 -11.80
CA ARG A 405 3.14 -1.44 -11.15
C ARG A 405 4.32 -1.35 -12.11
N PHE A 406 4.72 -0.13 -12.43
CA PHE A 406 5.87 0.13 -13.31
C PHE A 406 7.16 -0.56 -12.84
N ARG A 407 7.31 -0.76 -11.52
CA ARG A 407 8.46 -1.48 -10.93
C ARG A 407 8.48 -2.96 -11.31
N GLU A 408 7.33 -3.63 -11.41
CA GLU A 408 7.26 -5.03 -11.89
C GLU A 408 7.50 -5.12 -13.39
N LEU A 409 6.99 -4.17 -14.17
CA LEU A 409 7.17 -4.17 -15.63
C LEU A 409 8.65 -4.10 -16.05
N ILE A 410 9.52 -3.53 -15.21
CA ILE A 410 10.97 -3.52 -15.42
C ILE A 410 11.65 -4.66 -14.65
N GLY A 411 11.24 -4.88 -13.40
CA GLY A 411 11.92 -5.80 -12.50
C GLY A 411 11.67 -7.27 -12.81
N ILE A 412 10.46 -7.67 -13.20
CA ILE A 412 10.16 -9.08 -13.51
C ILE A 412 10.89 -9.57 -14.78
N PRO A 413 10.95 -8.80 -15.89
CA PRO A 413 11.80 -9.17 -17.03
C PRO A 413 13.27 -9.34 -16.61
N ALA A 414 13.80 -8.41 -15.81
CA ALA A 414 15.17 -8.45 -15.34
C ALA A 414 15.45 -9.66 -14.42
N LEU A 415 14.49 -10.02 -13.57
CA LEU A 415 14.57 -11.21 -12.72
C LEU A 415 14.62 -12.49 -13.56
N TRP A 416 13.80 -12.57 -14.62
CA TRP A 416 13.80 -13.69 -15.54
C TRP A 416 15.16 -13.81 -16.27
N LEU A 417 15.67 -12.70 -16.79
CA LEU A 417 16.98 -12.64 -17.46
C LEU A 417 18.12 -13.08 -16.53
N TYR A 418 18.07 -12.65 -15.27
CA TYR A 418 19.05 -13.03 -14.26
C TYR A 418 19.05 -14.54 -13.97
N PHE A 419 17.89 -15.15 -13.72
CA PHE A 419 17.83 -16.59 -13.45
C PHE A 419 18.19 -17.44 -14.68
N ARG A 420 17.96 -16.93 -15.89
CA ARG A 420 18.34 -17.59 -17.16
C ARG A 420 19.80 -17.38 -17.56
N ASP A 421 20.60 -16.73 -16.71
CA ASP A 421 21.99 -16.39 -16.98
C ASP A 421 22.20 -15.55 -18.27
N LYS A 422 21.15 -14.85 -18.71
CA LYS A 422 21.18 -14.01 -19.93
C LYS A 422 21.60 -12.57 -19.65
N HIS A 423 21.73 -12.19 -18.37
CA HIS A 423 22.17 -10.84 -17.99
C HIS A 423 23.61 -10.54 -18.42
N HIS A 424 24.43 -11.56 -18.68
CA HIS A 424 25.79 -11.42 -19.20
C HIS A 424 25.84 -10.79 -20.60
N GLY A 425 24.80 -10.95 -21.41
CA GLY A 425 24.71 -10.32 -22.73
C GLY A 425 24.72 -8.78 -22.70
N PHE A 426 24.54 -8.16 -21.53
CA PHE A 426 24.66 -6.71 -21.33
C PHE A 426 26.09 -6.25 -21.02
N GLY A 427 27.08 -7.14 -21.06
CA GLY A 427 28.50 -6.84 -20.89
C GLY A 427 28.78 -6.13 -19.55
N ARG A 428 29.40 -4.95 -19.61
CA ARG A 428 29.75 -4.14 -18.42
C ARG A 428 28.55 -3.73 -17.55
N TYR A 429 27.34 -3.78 -18.08
CA TYR A 429 26.10 -3.42 -17.37
C TYR A 429 25.34 -4.63 -16.80
N ALA A 430 25.91 -5.84 -16.91
CA ALA A 430 25.32 -7.07 -16.41
C ALA A 430 24.93 -7.00 -14.92
N PHE A 431 25.67 -6.22 -14.11
CA PHE A 431 25.41 -6.04 -12.67
C PHE A 431 24.08 -5.32 -12.37
N ILE A 432 23.51 -4.57 -13.32
CA ILE A 432 22.26 -3.81 -13.11
C ILE A 432 21.04 -4.72 -13.15
N ILE A 433 21.05 -5.75 -14.02
CA ILE A 433 19.93 -6.66 -14.23
C ILE A 433 19.48 -7.37 -12.93
N PRO A 434 20.34 -8.01 -12.13
CA PRO A 434 19.93 -8.60 -10.85
C PRO A 434 19.37 -7.57 -9.86
N VAL A 435 19.86 -6.33 -9.87
CA VAL A 435 19.35 -5.24 -9.01
C VAL A 435 17.92 -4.87 -9.41
N LEU A 436 17.67 -4.67 -10.70
CA LEU A 436 16.31 -4.47 -11.22
C LEU A 436 15.41 -5.67 -10.93
N GLY A 437 15.96 -6.89 -11.06
CA GLY A 437 15.29 -8.14 -10.73
C GLY A 437 14.74 -8.17 -9.32
N VAL A 438 15.58 -7.85 -8.33
CA VAL A 438 15.13 -7.82 -6.93
C VAL A 438 14.25 -6.63 -6.59
N ILE A 439 14.32 -5.50 -7.33
CA ILE A 439 13.34 -4.41 -7.19
C ILE A 439 11.94 -4.90 -7.58
N GLY A 440 11.82 -5.68 -8.66
CA GLY A 440 10.56 -6.33 -9.05
C GLY A 440 10.07 -7.29 -7.97
N LEU A 441 10.97 -8.12 -7.44
CA LEU A 441 10.65 -9.08 -6.39
C LEU A 441 10.18 -8.40 -5.08
N CYS A 442 10.85 -7.33 -4.66
CA CYS A 442 10.42 -6.54 -3.51
C CYS A 442 9.09 -5.80 -3.76
N SER A 443 8.81 -5.42 -5.02
CA SER A 443 7.53 -4.80 -5.40
C SER A 443 6.35 -5.74 -5.12
N ILE A 444 6.49 -7.03 -5.45
CA ILE A 444 5.47 -8.05 -5.16
C ILE A 444 5.16 -8.09 -3.67
N VAL A 445 6.16 -8.21 -2.80
CA VAL A 445 5.91 -8.28 -1.36
C VAL A 445 5.35 -6.96 -0.82
N ASN A 446 5.81 -5.81 -1.33
CA ASN A 446 5.35 -4.48 -0.95
C ASN A 446 3.87 -4.24 -1.34
N ALA A 447 3.39 -4.90 -2.39
CA ALA A 447 1.99 -4.87 -2.79
C ALA A 447 1.06 -5.23 -1.64
N PHE A 448 1.43 -6.28 -0.92
CA PHE A 448 0.67 -6.86 0.17
C PHE A 448 0.81 -6.09 1.50
N GLN A 449 1.78 -5.17 1.63
CA GLN A 449 1.87 -4.29 2.81
C GLN A 449 0.72 -3.28 2.88
N HIS A 450 0.12 -2.94 1.73
CA HIS A 450 -0.97 -1.99 1.65
C HIS A 450 -2.31 -2.68 1.90
N VAL A 451 -2.55 -3.05 3.17
CA VAL A 451 -3.72 -3.85 3.60
C VAL A 451 -5.07 -3.20 3.32
N HIS A 452 -5.11 -1.88 3.14
CA HIS A 452 -6.33 -1.18 2.74
C HIS A 452 -6.76 -1.48 1.29
N THR A 453 -5.87 -2.00 0.45
CA THR A 453 -6.24 -2.42 -0.90
C THR A 453 -6.89 -3.81 -0.85
N PRO A 454 -8.03 -4.02 -1.53
CA PRO A 454 -8.68 -5.33 -1.58
C PRO A 454 -7.74 -6.43 -2.08
N ILE A 455 -7.83 -7.62 -1.48
CA ILE A 455 -6.88 -8.70 -1.73
C ILE A 455 -6.94 -9.23 -3.17
N THR A 456 -8.14 -9.26 -3.78
CA THR A 456 -8.35 -9.66 -5.18
C THR A 456 -7.66 -8.71 -6.15
N ILE A 457 -7.75 -7.42 -5.88
CA ILE A 457 -7.12 -6.37 -6.67
C ILE A 457 -5.60 -6.43 -6.55
N ILE A 458 -5.06 -6.76 -5.36
CA ILE A 458 -3.64 -7.03 -5.18
C ILE A 458 -3.22 -8.22 -6.06
N PHE A 459 -3.88 -9.38 -5.92
CA PHE A 459 -3.52 -10.57 -6.71
C PHE A 459 -3.60 -10.34 -8.23
N LEU A 460 -4.65 -9.66 -8.70
CA LEU A 460 -4.82 -9.37 -10.12
C LEU A 460 -3.67 -8.50 -10.67
N ARG A 461 -3.25 -7.46 -9.93
CA ARG A 461 -2.11 -6.62 -10.31
C ARG A 461 -0.82 -7.40 -10.42
N GLU A 462 -0.52 -8.17 -9.37
CA GLU A 462 0.74 -8.91 -9.29
C GLU A 462 0.78 -10.01 -10.36
N LEU A 463 -0.34 -10.70 -10.61
CA LEU A 463 -0.43 -11.71 -11.66
C LEU A 463 -0.21 -11.09 -13.05
N LEU A 464 -0.86 -9.95 -13.34
CA LEU A 464 -0.66 -9.24 -14.60
C LEU A 464 0.79 -8.75 -14.75
N GLY A 465 1.37 -8.16 -13.70
CA GLY A 465 2.75 -7.72 -13.67
C GLY A 465 3.73 -8.87 -13.90
N ILE A 466 3.49 -10.02 -13.28
CA ILE A 466 4.29 -11.24 -13.46
C ILE A 466 4.16 -11.76 -14.89
N VAL A 467 2.95 -11.94 -15.43
CA VAL A 467 2.74 -12.51 -16.76
C VAL A 467 3.34 -11.62 -17.85
N ILE A 468 3.02 -10.33 -17.83
CA ILE A 468 3.52 -9.36 -18.82
C ILE A 468 5.04 -9.22 -18.69
N GLY A 469 5.54 -9.11 -17.46
CA GLY A 469 6.97 -9.01 -17.19
C GLY A 469 7.76 -10.26 -17.61
N THR A 470 7.19 -11.46 -17.40
CA THR A 470 7.80 -12.72 -17.84
C THR A 470 7.84 -12.78 -19.36
N ALA A 471 6.74 -12.45 -20.04
CA ALA A 471 6.67 -12.44 -21.50
C ALA A 471 7.68 -11.46 -22.11
N ALA A 472 7.78 -10.24 -21.55
CA ALA A 472 8.78 -9.27 -21.96
C ALA A 472 10.22 -9.76 -21.71
N GLY A 473 10.49 -10.41 -20.57
CA GLY A 473 11.79 -11.01 -20.27
C GLY A 473 12.16 -12.11 -21.26
N MET A 474 11.21 -12.97 -21.62
CA MET A 474 11.39 -14.01 -22.64
C MET A 474 11.73 -13.40 -24.01
N LEU A 475 10.97 -12.39 -24.44
CA LEU A 475 11.20 -11.69 -25.71
C LEU A 475 12.61 -11.08 -25.77
N ILE A 476 13.01 -10.33 -24.74
CA ILE A 476 14.36 -9.76 -24.65
C ILE A 476 15.42 -10.86 -24.65
N GLY A 477 15.14 -11.94 -23.92
CA GLY A 477 16.03 -13.10 -23.84
C GLY A 477 16.28 -13.79 -25.17
N VAL A 478 15.35 -13.77 -26.13
CA VAL A 478 15.57 -14.38 -27.46
C VAL A 478 16.72 -13.70 -28.20
N PHE A 479 16.88 -12.39 -28.03
CA PHE A 479 17.92 -11.60 -28.71
C PHE A 479 19.27 -11.59 -27.98
N LEU A 480 19.35 -12.17 -26.79
CA LEU A 480 20.57 -12.21 -25.99
C LEU A 480 21.23 -13.59 -26.07
N PRO A 481 22.56 -13.64 -26.30
CA PRO A 481 23.29 -14.89 -26.31
C PRO A 481 23.17 -15.57 -24.95
N ALA A 482 22.94 -16.87 -24.95
CA ALA A 482 23.14 -17.69 -23.76
C ALA A 482 24.65 -17.81 -23.53
N ARG A 483 25.08 -17.83 -22.27
CA ARG A 483 26.48 -18.08 -21.93
C ARG A 483 26.90 -19.45 -22.49
N GLU A 484 28.01 -19.49 -23.23
CA GLU A 484 28.61 -20.76 -23.65
C GLU A 484 29.16 -21.48 -22.41
N GLU A 485 28.87 -22.78 -22.29
CA GLU A 485 29.38 -23.64 -21.21
C GLU A 485 30.92 -23.75 -21.33
N GLY A 486 31.66 -22.81 -20.76
CA GLY A 486 33.13 -22.83 -20.81
C GLY A 486 33.86 -21.59 -20.31
N GLU A 487 33.23 -20.41 -20.27
CA GLU A 487 33.90 -19.21 -19.75
C GLU A 487 33.85 -19.16 -18.22
N SER A 488 34.93 -19.57 -17.56
CA SER A 488 35.13 -19.42 -16.11
C SER A 488 35.35 -17.94 -15.75
N VAL A 489 34.77 -17.54 -14.61
CA VAL A 489 34.83 -16.20 -13.98
C VAL A 489 36.24 -15.78 -13.58
#